data_AF-A0AAV6A0S3-F1
#
_entry.id   AF-A0AAV6A0S3-F1
#
_cell.length_a   1.000
_cell.length_b   1.000
_cell.length_c   1.000
_cell.angle_alpha   90.00
_cell.angle_beta   90.00
_cell.angle_gamma   90.00
#
_symmetry.space_group_name_H-M   'P 1'
#
loop_
_entity.id
_entity.type
_entity.pdbx_description
1 polymer ?
#
loop_
_entity_poly.entity_id
_entity_poly.type
_entity_poly.pdbx_seq_one_letter_code
_entity_poly.pdbx_strand_id
1 'polypeptide(L)'
;QEILELARKRAETAAGRTLFAEIDYRSVLPPMGGMSGAEISEILGRALEQKVHAAGQGRDAGLVTTQDLLHQIDGYRRIREMVEKIRYGQYL
;
A
#
# COMPACT_ATOMS: atom_id res chain seq x y z
N GLN A 1 3.78 -5.89 12.65
CA GLN A 1 4.75 -6.51 11.72
C GLN A 1 4.11 -7.66 10.96
N GLU A 2 3.53 -8.64 11.66
CA GLU A 2 3.04 -9.90 11.06
C GLU A 2 2.00 -9.74 9.95
N ILE A 3 1.06 -8.78 10.06
CA ILE A 3 -0.03 -8.64 9.08
C ILE A 3 0.48 -8.22 7.70
N LEU A 4 1.36 -7.22 7.63
CA LEU A 4 1.92 -6.72 6.37
C LEU A 4 2.80 -7.80 5.71
N GLU A 5 3.62 -8.49 6.49
CA GLU A 5 4.45 -9.58 5.99
C GLU A 5 3.62 -10.77 5.51
N LEU A 6 2.57 -11.14 6.24
CA LEU A 6 1.65 -12.20 5.84
C LEU A 6 0.92 -11.86 4.53
N ALA A 7 0.41 -10.63 4.42
CA ALA A 7 -0.27 -10.18 3.21
C ALA A 7 0.69 -10.14 2.00
N ARG A 8 1.93 -9.66 2.20
CA ARG A 8 3.01 -9.71 1.20
C ARG A 8 3.28 -11.13 0.72
N LYS A 9 3.52 -12.07 1.65
CA LYS A 9 3.80 -13.48 1.32
C LYS A 9 2.64 -14.15 0.59
N ARG A 10 1.39 -13.85 0.99
CA ARG A 10 0.19 -14.36 0.29
C ARG A 10 0.12 -13.86 -1.14
N ALA A 11 0.39 -12.58 -1.37
CA ALA A 11 0.42 -12.00 -2.72
C ALA A 11 1.50 -12.64 -3.59
N GLU A 12 2.72 -12.82 -3.08
CA GLU A 12 3.82 -13.47 -3.81
C GLU A 12 3.54 -14.95 -4.09
N THR A 13 2.93 -15.65 -3.14
CA THR A 13 2.50 -17.05 -3.31
C THR A 13 1.44 -17.17 -4.40
N ALA A 14 0.44 -16.29 -4.40
CA ALA A 14 -0.60 -16.26 -5.43
C ALA A 14 -0.05 -15.93 -6.82
N ALA A 15 0.98 -15.09 -6.90
CA ALA A 15 1.61 -14.71 -8.16
C ALA A 15 2.69 -15.70 -8.64
N GLY A 16 3.15 -16.63 -7.79
CA GLY A 16 4.23 -17.57 -8.10
C GLY A 16 5.59 -16.91 -8.36
N ARG A 17 5.77 -15.64 -7.98
CA ARG A 17 6.99 -14.86 -8.22
C ARG A 17 7.16 -13.77 -7.16
N THR A 18 8.38 -13.25 -7.04
CA THR A 18 8.66 -12.06 -6.24
C THR A 18 7.93 -10.86 -6.81
N LEU A 19 7.25 -10.13 -5.94
CA LEU A 19 6.51 -8.91 -6.28
C LEU A 19 7.03 -7.68 -5.54
N PHE A 20 7.67 -7.88 -4.40
CA PHE A 20 8.16 -6.82 -3.53
C PHE A 20 9.68 -6.86 -3.45
N ALA A 21 10.29 -5.68 -3.46
CA ALA A 21 11.68 -5.52 -3.06
C ALA A 21 11.82 -5.71 -1.54
N GLU A 22 13.05 -5.58 -1.03
CA GLU A 22 13.26 -5.50 0.41
C GLU A 22 12.52 -4.28 0.97
N ILE A 23 11.58 -4.53 1.89
CA ILE A 23 10.74 -3.48 2.48
C ILE A 23 11.33 -3.05 3.80
N ASP A 24 11.57 -1.75 3.95
CA ASP A 24 11.92 -1.17 5.25
C ASP A 24 10.67 -1.02 6.13
N TYR A 25 10.42 -2.06 6.91
CA TYR A 25 9.31 -2.10 7.85
C TYR A 25 9.37 -0.99 8.91
N ARG A 26 10.55 -0.46 9.24
CA ARG A 26 10.67 0.61 10.25
C ARG A 26 10.09 1.93 9.74
N SER A 27 10.20 2.18 8.44
CA SER A 27 9.63 3.35 7.79
C SER A 27 8.14 3.18 7.46
N VAL A 28 7.73 1.96 7.08
CA VAL A 28 6.37 1.69 6.58
C VAL A 28 5.36 1.47 7.70
N LEU A 29 5.74 0.88 8.83
CA LEU A 29 4.79 0.54 9.90
C LEU A 29 4.24 1.74 10.69
N PRO A 30 5.04 2.76 11.06
CA PRO A 30 4.51 3.91 11.81
C PRO A 30 3.33 4.62 11.12
N PRO A 31 3.37 4.96 9.81
CA PRO A 31 2.24 5.62 9.15
C PRO A 31 1.04 4.68 8.90
N MET A 32 1.18 3.35 9.07
CA MET A 32 0.08 2.38 8.99
C MET A 32 -0.64 2.18 10.34
N GLY A 33 -0.25 2.91 11.39
CA GLY A 33 -0.90 2.83 12.69
C GLY A 33 -2.41 3.09 12.59
N GLY A 34 -3.21 2.19 13.17
CA GLY A 34 -4.67 2.28 13.16
C GLY A 34 -5.35 1.75 11.88
N MET A 35 -4.59 1.16 10.95
CA MET A 35 -5.13 0.45 9.79
C MET A 35 -5.44 -1.02 10.14
N SER A 36 -6.59 -1.50 9.70
CA SER A 36 -7.01 -2.90 9.73
C SER A 36 -6.25 -3.73 8.69
N GLY A 37 -6.24 -5.05 8.85
CA GLY A 37 -5.61 -5.95 7.86
C GLY A 37 -6.21 -5.85 6.45
N ALA A 38 -7.48 -5.45 6.34
CA ALA A 38 -8.13 -5.20 5.05
C ALA A 38 -7.57 -3.94 4.38
N GLU A 39 -7.44 -2.83 5.12
CA GLU A 39 -6.82 -1.59 4.63
C GLU A 39 -5.36 -1.82 4.23
N ILE A 40 -4.61 -2.61 5.00
CA ILE A 40 -3.24 -3.00 4.67
C ILE A 40 -3.19 -3.79 3.35
N SER A 41 -4.11 -4.72 3.15
CA SER A 41 -4.21 -5.52 1.92
C SER A 41 -4.60 -4.66 0.72
N GLU A 42 -5.48 -3.68 0.92
CA GLU A 42 -5.86 -2.71 -0.12
C GLU A 42 -4.66 -1.87 -0.56
N ILE A 43 -3.87 -1.35 0.39
CA ILE A 43 -2.66 -0.56 0.09
C ILE A 43 -1.66 -1.38 -0.73
N LEU A 44 -1.42 -2.64 -0.35
CA LEU A 44 -0.58 -3.55 -1.12
C LEU A 44 -1.14 -3.79 -2.53
N GLY A 45 -2.45 -3.99 -2.65
CA GLY A 45 -3.14 -4.16 -3.94
C GLY A 45 -2.93 -2.95 -4.85
N ARG A 46 -3.18 -1.73 -4.35
CA ARG A 46 -2.98 -0.48 -5.09
C ARG A 46 -1.53 -0.29 -5.56
N ALA A 47 -0.56 -0.65 -4.72
CA ALA A 47 0.85 -0.59 -5.11
C ALA A 47 1.16 -1.57 -6.26
N LEU A 48 0.61 -2.78 -6.23
CA LEU A 48 0.76 -3.76 -7.31
C LEU A 48 0.03 -3.33 -8.59
N GLU A 49 -1.18 -2.81 -8.48
CA GLU A 49 -1.95 -2.26 -9.61
C GLU A 49 -1.18 -1.14 -10.31
N GLN A 50 -0.53 -0.26 -9.56
CA GLN A 50 0.33 0.78 -10.11
C GLN A 50 1.47 0.20 -10.96
N LYS A 51 2.08 -0.91 -10.51
CA LYS A 51 3.11 -1.61 -11.30
C LYS A 51 2.54 -2.24 -12.56
N VAL A 52 1.38 -2.88 -12.47
CA VAL A 52 0.69 -3.48 -13.64
C VAL A 52 0.34 -2.40 -14.66
N HIS A 53 -0.17 -1.25 -14.23
CA HIS A 53 -0.46 -0.13 -15.11
C HIS A 53 0.79 0.45 -15.78
N ALA A 54 1.89 0.59 -15.04
CA ALA A 54 3.16 1.02 -15.62
C ALA A 54 3.68 0.03 -16.68
N ALA A 55 3.60 -1.27 -16.40
CA ALA A 55 3.97 -2.32 -17.35
C ALA A 55 3.10 -2.28 -18.62
N GLY A 56 1.79 -2.06 -18.48
CA GLY A 56 0.88 -1.90 -19.61
C GLY A 56 1.18 -0.67 -20.49
N GLN A 57 1.90 0.31 -19.97
CA GLN A 57 2.38 1.50 -20.71
C GLN A 57 3.76 1.30 -21.33
N GLY A 58 4.30 0.08 -21.32
CA GLY A 58 5.63 -0.24 -21.83
C GLY A 58 6.78 0.27 -20.96
N ARG A 59 6.50 0.67 -19.71
CA ARG A 59 7.53 1.06 -18.74
C ARG A 59 7.97 -0.16 -17.95
N ASP A 60 9.25 -0.24 -17.61
CA ASP A 60 9.69 -1.20 -16.61
C ASP A 60 9.14 -0.78 -15.24
N ALA A 61 8.24 -1.60 -14.71
CA ALA A 61 7.60 -1.34 -13.43
C ALA A 61 8.43 -1.83 -12.25
N GLY A 62 9.30 -2.82 -12.47
CA GLY A 62 10.07 -3.48 -11.42
C GLY A 62 9.23 -4.06 -10.29
N LEU A 63 9.87 -4.25 -9.13
CA LEU A 63 9.23 -4.71 -7.89
C LEU A 63 8.58 -3.53 -7.15
N VAL A 64 7.60 -3.81 -6.30
CA VAL A 64 7.06 -2.83 -5.35
C VAL A 64 8.11 -2.52 -4.28
N THR A 65 8.43 -1.24 -4.14
CA THR A 65 9.46 -0.74 -3.20
C THR A 65 8.84 -0.14 -1.95
N THR A 66 9.66 0.11 -0.92
CA THR A 66 9.30 0.90 0.26
C THR A 66 8.66 2.25 -0.12
N GLN A 67 9.21 2.94 -1.12
CA GLN A 67 8.69 4.24 -1.57
C GLN A 67 7.30 4.13 -2.18
N ASP A 68 7.06 3.08 -2.99
CA ASP A 68 5.74 2.84 -3.58
C ASP A 68 4.68 2.65 -2.48
N LEU A 69 5.01 1.89 -1.42
CA LEU A 69 4.12 1.68 -0.29
C LEU A 69 3.85 2.98 0.48
N LEU A 70 4.89 3.77 0.78
CA LEU A 70 4.74 5.06 1.47
C LEU A 70 3.83 6.02 0.68
N HIS A 71 3.99 6.08 -0.64
CA HIS A 71 3.08 6.88 -1.49
C HIS A 71 1.62 6.42 -1.40
N GLN A 72 1.36 5.11 -1.41
CA GLN A 72 0.00 4.59 -1.29
C GLN A 72 -0.60 4.85 0.11
N ILE A 73 0.21 4.71 1.17
CA ILE A 73 -0.19 5.01 2.55
C ILE A 73 -0.56 6.48 2.70
N ASP A 74 0.27 7.39 2.19
CA ASP A 74 0.01 8.83 2.24
C ASP A 74 -1.27 9.20 1.49
N GLY A 75 -1.47 8.62 0.30
CA GLY A 75 -2.69 8.81 -0.48
C GLY A 75 -3.94 8.34 0.28
N TYR A 76 -3.88 7.13 0.86
CA TYR A 76 -4.98 6.57 1.65
C TYR A 76 -5.34 7.44 2.85
N ARG A 77 -4.33 7.89 3.61
CA ARG A 77 -4.53 8.73 4.80
C ARG A 77 -5.20 10.06 4.46
N ARG A 78 -4.77 10.74 3.39
CA ARG A 78 -5.40 12.01 2.95
C ARG A 78 -6.88 11.84 2.64
N ILE A 79 -7.24 10.76 1.96
CA ILE A 79 -8.64 10.45 1.64
C ILE A 79 -9.42 10.17 2.91
N ARG A 80 -8.88 9.37 3.82
CA ARG A 80 -9.53 9.06 5.10
C ARG A 80 -9.77 10.31 5.93
N GLU A 81 -8.75 11.17 6.08
CA GLU A 81 -8.86 12.45 6.79
C GLU A 81 -9.92 13.37 6.16
N MET A 82 -9.99 13.44 4.83
CA MET A 82 -11.03 14.19 4.12
C MET A 82 -12.42 13.62 4.42
N VAL A 83 -12.61 12.30 4.31
CA VAL A 83 -13.90 11.64 4.56
C VAL A 83 -14.35 11.81 6.02
N GLU A 84 -13.43 11.73 6.98
CA GLU A 84 -13.72 11.97 8.39
C GLU A 84 -14.17 13.42 8.63
N LYS A 85 -13.50 14.42 8.04
CA LYS A 85 -13.92 15.83 8.12
C LYS A 85 -15.32 16.05 7.56
N ILE A 86 -15.63 15.44 6.41
CA ILE A 86 -16.97 15.47 5.80
C ILE A 86 -18.00 14.86 6.74
N ARG A 87 -17.73 13.66 7.26
CA ARG A 87 -18.65 12.90 8.14
C ARG A 87 -19.01 13.68 9.41
N TYR A 88 -18.04 14.37 10.00
CA TYR A 88 -18.24 15.11 11.25
C TYR A 88 -18.59 16.59 11.05
N GLY A 89 -18.86 17.02 9.81
CA GLY A 89 -19.23 18.40 9.50
C GLY A 89 -18.14 19.42 9.84
N GLN A 90 -16.88 18.98 9.98
CA GLN A 90 -15.74 19.83 10.27
C GLN A 90 -15.18 20.38 8.97
N TYR A 91 -15.92 21.32 8.38
CA TYR A 91 -15.37 22.28 7.44
C TYR A 91 -14.98 23.52 8.25
N LEU A 92 -13.79 24.06 7.95
CA LEU A 92 -13.14 25.20 8.61
C LEU A 92 -14.11 26.29 9.08
#